data_AF-A0A9X3Z4H8-F1
#
_entry.id   AF-A0A9X3Z4H8-F1
#
_cell.length_a   1.000
_cell.length_b   1.000
_cell.length_c   1.000
_cell.angle_alpha   90.00
_cell.angle_beta   90.00
_cell.angle_gamma   90.00
#
_symmetry.space_group_name_H-M   'P 1'
#
loop_
_entity.id
_entity.type
_entity.pdbx_description
1 polymer ?
#
loop_
_entity_poly.entity_id
_entity_poly.type
_entity_poly.pdbx_seq_one_letter_code
_entity_poly.pdbx_strand_id
1 'polypeptide(L)'
;MRYNADRHAGTLEPQQAFGKDSHGNNVTRYRERPPIGAAQTSLFPYEIASNFTRDLDKWEIEKQDEQLLDHNTIVLKGILNEAASRKQGASTFRFWVDKDSGILVQFELYNAKGEVVDYLHPIELNVNVPIDRKELESNVESLLQKYPVENE
;
A
#
# COMPACT_ATOMS: atom_id res chain seq x y z
N MET A 1 -5.46 7.82 15.51
CA MET A 1 -6.06 6.46 15.53
C MET A 1 -5.57 5.74 16.78
N ARG A 2 -6.45 5.29 17.69
CA ARG A 2 -6.06 4.48 18.85
C ARG A 2 -5.99 3.02 18.42
N TYR A 3 -4.83 2.40 18.56
CA TYR A 3 -4.65 0.96 18.37
C TYR A 3 -5.44 0.24 19.46
N ASN A 4 -6.38 -0.63 19.07
CA ASN A 4 -7.19 -1.40 19.99
C ASN A 4 -6.73 -2.86 19.89
N ALA A 5 -5.93 -3.29 20.86
CA ALA A 5 -5.26 -4.59 20.85
C ALA A 5 -6.24 -5.77 21.02
N ASP A 6 -7.47 -5.53 21.48
CA ASP A 6 -8.41 -6.59 21.88
C ASP A 6 -9.28 -7.14 20.74
N ARG A 7 -8.97 -6.84 19.46
CA ARG A 7 -9.67 -7.40 18.30
C ARG A 7 -8.74 -8.30 17.47
N HIS A 8 -8.19 -9.34 18.10
CA HIS A 8 -7.56 -10.43 17.36
C HIS A 8 -8.65 -11.28 16.68
N ALA A 9 -9.04 -10.87 15.46
CA ALA A 9 -9.55 -11.85 14.53
C ALA A 9 -8.39 -12.83 14.29
N GLY A 10 -8.50 -14.07 14.78
CA GLY A 10 -7.43 -15.07 14.72
C GLY A 10 -6.93 -15.34 13.29
N THR A 11 -5.96 -16.25 13.16
CA THR A 11 -5.36 -16.59 11.85
C THR A 11 -6.42 -16.84 10.78
N LEU A 12 -6.36 -16.04 9.72
CA LEU A 12 -7.25 -16.12 8.57
C LEU A 12 -6.58 -16.93 7.48
N GLU A 13 -7.15 -18.07 7.11
CA GLU A 13 -6.65 -18.89 6.01
C GLU A 13 -6.92 -18.22 4.66
N PRO A 14 -6.08 -18.44 3.61
CA PRO A 14 -6.27 -17.82 2.30
C PRO A 14 -7.67 -18.05 1.70
N GLN A 15 -8.27 -19.23 1.92
CA GLN A 15 -9.61 -19.56 1.42
C GLN A 15 -10.71 -18.78 2.15
N GLN A 16 -10.44 -18.26 3.35
CA GLN A 16 -11.37 -17.47 4.15
C GLN A 16 -11.27 -15.97 3.86
N ALA A 17 -10.18 -15.52 3.22
CA ALA A 17 -9.93 -14.12 2.91
C ALA A 17 -10.91 -13.58 1.85
N PHE A 18 -11.29 -14.42 0.89
CA PHE A 18 -12.14 -14.00 -0.23
C PHE A 18 -13.42 -14.83 -0.28
N GLY A 19 -14.57 -14.14 -0.27
CA GLY A 19 -15.88 -14.80 -0.36
C GLY A 19 -16.92 -13.94 -1.07
N LYS A 20 -18.15 -14.44 -1.02
CA LYS A 20 -19.36 -13.71 -1.41
C LYS A 20 -20.32 -13.62 -0.23
N ASP A 21 -21.02 -12.50 -0.10
CA ASP A 21 -22.13 -12.36 0.86
C ASP A 21 -23.40 -13.09 0.36
N SER A 22 -24.48 -13.02 1.14
CA SER A 22 -25.78 -13.62 0.80
C SER A 22 -26.43 -13.07 -0.47
N HIS A 23 -25.95 -11.93 -0.99
CA HIS A 23 -26.42 -11.29 -2.21
C HIS A 23 -25.47 -11.53 -3.39
N GLY A 24 -24.42 -12.33 -3.19
CA GLY A 24 -23.42 -12.63 -4.23
C GLY A 24 -22.34 -11.56 -4.39
N ASN A 25 -22.31 -10.52 -3.55
CA ASN A 25 -21.30 -9.47 -3.62
C ASN A 25 -19.97 -9.96 -3.06
N ASN A 26 -18.88 -9.54 -3.70
CA ASN A 26 -17.54 -9.83 -3.23
C ASN A 26 -17.30 -9.22 -1.84
N VAL A 27 -16.94 -10.06 -0.88
CA VAL A 27 -16.47 -9.65 0.45
C VAL A 27 -15.02 -10.07 0.65
N THR A 28 -14.28 -9.25 1.38
CA THR A 28 -12.90 -9.55 1.79
C THR A 28 -12.83 -9.51 3.30
N ARG A 29 -12.34 -10.59 3.91
CA ARG A 29 -11.95 -10.61 5.32
C ARG A 29 -10.48 -10.27 5.38
N TYR A 30 -10.12 -9.26 6.15
CA TYR A 30 -8.73 -8.86 6.30
C TYR A 30 -8.11 -9.56 7.50
N ARG A 31 -6.88 -10.05 7.33
CA ARG A 31 -6.03 -10.44 8.45
C ARG A 31 -5.65 -9.22 9.31
N GLU A 32 -5.17 -9.48 10.51
CA GLU A 32 -4.61 -8.43 11.37
C GLU A 32 -3.50 -7.67 10.66
N ARG A 33 -3.46 -6.34 10.86
CA ARG A 33 -2.47 -5.45 10.24
C ARG A 33 -1.31 -5.25 11.23
N PRO A 34 -0.05 -5.32 10.77
CA PRO A 34 1.06 -4.92 11.63
C PRO A 34 0.92 -3.43 12.02
N PRO A 35 1.28 -3.02 13.25
CA PRO A 35 1.12 -1.66 13.74
C PRO A 35 2.21 -0.72 13.19
N ILE A 36 2.38 -0.67 11.87
CA ILE A 36 3.45 0.07 11.16
C ILE A 36 2.98 1.43 10.60
N GLY A 37 1.79 1.88 11.00
CA GLY A 37 1.27 3.22 10.67
C GLY A 37 1.18 3.47 9.16
N ALA A 38 1.66 4.64 8.72
CA ALA A 38 1.61 5.05 7.31
C ALA A 38 2.45 4.14 6.40
N ALA A 39 3.53 3.52 6.91
CA ALA A 39 4.38 2.62 6.13
C ALA A 39 3.64 1.38 5.61
N GLN A 40 2.45 1.08 6.17
CA GLN A 40 1.59 0.00 5.67
C GLN A 40 1.21 0.16 4.20
N THR A 41 1.15 1.38 3.65
CA THR A 41 0.78 1.61 2.25
C THR A 41 1.77 1.00 1.25
N SER A 42 3.03 0.83 1.67
CA SER A 42 4.11 0.24 0.88
C SER A 42 4.49 -1.16 1.36
N LEU A 43 4.73 -1.32 2.67
CA LEU A 43 5.26 -2.55 3.26
C LEU A 43 4.18 -3.62 3.50
N PHE A 44 2.92 -3.21 3.54
CA PHE A 44 1.79 -4.13 3.69
C PHE A 44 0.58 -3.67 2.86
N PRO A 45 0.71 -3.59 1.52
CA PRO A 45 -0.30 -3.03 0.62
C PRO A 45 -1.47 -4.01 0.39
N TYR A 46 -1.79 -4.81 1.42
CA TYR A 46 -2.67 -5.97 1.35
C TYR A 46 -4.08 -5.61 0.86
N GLU A 47 -4.64 -4.49 1.33
CA GLU A 47 -5.99 -4.08 0.93
C GLU A 47 -6.04 -3.56 -0.50
N ILE A 48 -5.03 -2.82 -0.91
CA ILE A 48 -4.94 -2.26 -2.25
C ILE A 48 -4.76 -3.39 -3.26
N ALA A 49 -3.79 -4.28 -3.03
CA ALA A 49 -3.60 -5.48 -3.85
C ALA A 49 -4.88 -6.32 -3.88
N SER A 50 -5.44 -6.67 -2.71
CA SER A 50 -6.67 -7.46 -2.63
C SER A 50 -7.85 -6.86 -3.38
N ASN A 51 -8.02 -5.54 -3.40
CA ASN A 51 -9.19 -4.94 -4.04
C ASN A 51 -8.98 -4.72 -5.53
N PHE A 52 -7.74 -4.47 -5.97
CA PHE A 52 -7.46 -4.02 -7.32
C PHE A 52 -7.05 -5.19 -8.23
N THR A 53 -6.42 -6.23 -7.69
CA THR A 53 -5.94 -7.38 -8.49
C THR A 53 -6.79 -8.65 -8.32
N ARG A 54 -7.93 -8.57 -7.60
CA ARG A 54 -8.82 -9.73 -7.38
C ARG A 54 -9.40 -10.31 -8.67
N ASP A 55 -9.70 -9.46 -9.63
CA ASP A 55 -10.23 -9.83 -10.94
C ASP A 55 -9.06 -9.97 -11.91
N LEU A 56 -8.67 -11.21 -12.21
CA LEU A 56 -7.47 -11.53 -13.00
C LEU A 56 -7.58 -11.06 -14.46
N ASP A 57 -8.80 -10.81 -14.95
CA ASP A 57 -9.03 -10.33 -16.32
C ASP A 57 -8.93 -8.79 -16.41
N LYS A 58 -8.72 -8.10 -15.28
CA LYS A 58 -8.69 -6.63 -15.19
C LYS A 58 -7.32 -6.02 -14.97
N TRP A 59 -6.27 -6.83 -14.98
CA TRP A 59 -4.91 -6.34 -14.88
C TRP A 59 -3.95 -7.22 -15.67
N GLU A 60 -2.80 -6.65 -16.01
CA GLU A 60 -1.73 -7.34 -16.70
C GLU A 60 -0.38 -6.93 -16.13
N ILE A 61 0.62 -7.77 -16.38
CA ILE A 61 2.03 -7.42 -16.16
C ILE A 61 2.47 -6.60 -17.37
N GLU A 62 2.70 -5.31 -17.16
CA GLU A 62 3.20 -4.41 -18.21
C GLU A 62 4.70 -4.63 -18.47
N LYS A 63 5.49 -4.81 -17.40
CA LYS A 63 6.94 -5.05 -17.46
C LYS A 63 7.38 -5.95 -16.30
N GLN A 64 8.45 -6.71 -16.49
CA GLN A 64 8.98 -7.63 -15.47
C GLN A 64 10.34 -7.25 -14.90
N ASP A 65 11.02 -6.24 -15.43
CA ASP A 65 12.39 -5.86 -15.04
C ASP A 65 12.59 -4.32 -15.15
N GLU A 66 11.61 -3.54 -14.69
CA GLU A 66 11.75 -2.08 -14.66
C GLU A 66 12.64 -1.66 -13.50
N GLN A 67 13.74 -0.97 -13.80
CA GLN A 67 14.63 -0.40 -12.79
C GLN A 67 13.98 0.82 -12.11
N LEU A 68 13.83 0.75 -10.79
CA LEU A 68 13.28 1.83 -9.97
C LEU A 68 14.01 1.86 -8.61
N LEU A 69 14.60 3.01 -8.26
CA LEU A 69 15.35 3.20 -7.00
C LEU A 69 16.44 2.14 -6.76
N ASP A 70 17.14 1.72 -7.81
CA ASP A 70 18.16 0.66 -7.80
C ASP A 70 17.61 -0.77 -7.56
N HIS A 71 16.29 -0.96 -7.68
CA HIS A 71 15.62 -2.26 -7.59
C HIS A 71 15.03 -2.71 -8.94
N ASN A 72 14.95 -4.02 -9.16
CA ASN A 72 14.21 -4.59 -10.29
C ASN A 72 12.74 -4.76 -9.90
N THR A 73 11.84 -4.12 -10.63
CA THR A 73 10.40 -4.16 -10.34
C THR A 73 9.59 -4.87 -11.43
N ILE A 74 8.50 -5.51 -10.99
CA ILE A 74 7.38 -5.89 -11.84
C ILE A 74 6.40 -4.74 -11.85
N VAL A 75 6.01 -4.31 -13.05
CA VAL A 75 5.01 -3.27 -13.25
C VAL A 75 3.68 -3.92 -13.58
N LEU A 76 2.71 -3.75 -12.70
CA LEU A 76 1.32 -4.16 -12.92
C LEU A 76 0.51 -2.94 -13.33
N LYS A 77 -0.40 -3.10 -14.28
CA LYS A 77 -1.45 -2.09 -14.53
C LYS A 77 -2.80 -2.75 -14.67
N GLY A 78 -3.85 -2.01 -14.33
CA GLY A 78 -5.20 -2.56 -14.43
C GLY A 78 -6.30 -1.52 -14.25
N ILE A 79 -7.52 -2.02 -14.30
CA ILE A 79 -8.76 -1.25 -14.20
C ILE A 79 -9.37 -1.51 -12.82
N LEU A 80 -9.75 -0.44 -12.12
CA LEU A 80 -10.42 -0.55 -10.83
C LEU A 80 -11.85 -1.10 -11.01
N ASN A 81 -12.27 -1.96 -10.09
CA ASN A 81 -13.69 -2.31 -9.99
C ASN A 81 -14.53 -1.07 -9.59
N GLU A 82 -15.84 -1.10 -9.83
CA GLU A 82 -16.74 0.05 -9.61
C GLU A 82 -16.69 0.60 -8.17
N ALA A 83 -16.59 -0.28 -7.16
CA ALA A 83 -16.51 0.13 -5.77
C ALA A 83 -15.19 0.85 -5.46
N ALA A 84 -14.06 0.30 -5.89
CA ALA A 84 -12.74 0.90 -5.75
C ALA A 84 -12.64 2.21 -6.55
N SER A 85 -13.18 2.22 -7.77
CA SER A 85 -13.18 3.40 -8.65
C SER A 85 -13.90 4.58 -8.01
N ARG A 86 -15.11 4.37 -7.48
CA ARG A 86 -15.85 5.40 -6.74
C ARG A 86 -15.11 5.87 -5.49
N LYS A 87 -14.54 4.93 -4.72
CA LYS A 87 -13.87 5.26 -3.45
C LYS A 87 -12.61 6.10 -3.66
N GLN A 88 -11.84 5.79 -4.71
CA GLN A 88 -10.56 6.45 -4.98
C GLN A 88 -10.65 7.62 -5.96
N GLY A 89 -11.80 7.82 -6.60
CA GLY A 89 -11.92 8.81 -7.68
C GLY A 89 -11.06 8.48 -8.90
N ALA A 90 -10.71 7.21 -9.09
CA ALA A 90 -9.79 6.71 -10.12
C ALA A 90 -10.46 5.64 -10.98
N SER A 91 -9.91 5.37 -12.17
CA SER A 91 -10.38 4.37 -13.12
C SER A 91 -9.34 3.28 -13.36
N THR A 92 -8.06 3.62 -13.36
CA THR A 92 -6.96 2.67 -13.55
C THR A 92 -5.89 2.84 -12.48
N PHE A 93 -5.04 1.84 -12.34
CA PHE A 93 -3.90 1.85 -11.42
C PHE A 93 -2.65 1.33 -12.11
N ARG A 94 -1.49 1.72 -11.58
CA ARG A 94 -0.19 1.10 -11.88
C ARG A 94 0.59 0.88 -10.59
N PHE A 95 1.18 -0.29 -10.44
CA PHE A 95 2.01 -0.70 -9.29
C PHE A 95 3.40 -1.10 -9.76
N TRP A 96 4.42 -0.68 -9.01
CA TRP A 96 5.79 -1.15 -9.15
C TRP A 96 6.12 -1.94 -7.90
N VAL A 97 6.23 -3.26 -8.08
CA VAL A 97 6.50 -4.20 -7.00
C VAL A 97 7.92 -4.68 -7.13
N ASP A 98 8.73 -4.51 -6.09
CA ASP A 98 10.09 -5.06 -6.06
C ASP A 98 10.05 -6.59 -6.17
N LYS A 99 10.86 -7.15 -7.08
CA LYS A 99 10.85 -8.59 -7.39
C LYS A 99 11.37 -9.44 -6.24
N ASP A 100 12.35 -8.92 -5.52
CA ASP A 100 13.09 -9.70 -4.53
C ASP A 100 12.38 -9.69 -3.17
N SER A 101 11.73 -8.58 -2.81
CA SER A 101 11.06 -8.40 -1.52
C SER A 101 9.52 -8.42 -1.57
N GLY A 102 8.93 -8.17 -2.75
CA GLY A 102 7.48 -8.01 -2.89
C GLY A 102 6.92 -6.68 -2.34
N ILE A 103 7.80 -5.72 -1.98
CA ILE A 103 7.39 -4.39 -1.51
C ILE A 103 6.74 -3.62 -2.66
N LEU A 104 5.60 -2.96 -2.39
CA LEU A 104 5.03 -1.99 -3.31
C LEU A 104 5.86 -0.70 -3.21
N VAL A 105 6.85 -0.58 -4.09
CA VAL A 105 7.78 0.55 -4.12
C VAL A 105 7.03 1.82 -4.49
N GLN A 106 6.24 1.76 -5.56
CA GLN A 106 5.53 2.92 -6.08
C GLN A 106 4.13 2.52 -6.58
N PHE A 107 3.18 3.44 -6.48
CA PHE A 107 1.90 3.31 -7.16
C PHE A 107 1.41 4.65 -7.71
N GLU A 108 0.57 4.55 -8.73
CA GLU A 108 -0.21 5.67 -9.27
C GLU A 108 -1.63 5.22 -9.55
N LEU A 109 -2.62 6.05 -9.18
CA LEU A 109 -4.01 5.91 -9.57
C LEU A 109 -4.39 7.00 -10.55
N TYR A 110 -5.05 6.64 -11.65
CA TYR A 110 -5.41 7.58 -12.71
C TYR A 110 -6.92 7.69 -12.85
N ASN A 111 -7.42 8.91 -13.06
CA ASN A 111 -8.83 9.12 -13.40
C ASN A 111 -9.13 8.76 -14.87
N ALA A 112 -10.39 8.92 -15.28
CA ALA A 112 -10.84 8.61 -16.64
C ALA A 112 -10.16 9.46 -17.75
N LYS A 113 -9.52 10.58 -17.39
CA LYS A 113 -8.73 11.42 -18.32
C LYS A 113 -7.26 10.99 -18.39
N GLY A 114 -6.84 10.01 -17.59
CA GLY A 114 -5.45 9.57 -17.48
C GLY A 114 -4.59 10.45 -16.55
N GLU A 115 -5.21 11.33 -15.75
CA GLU A 115 -4.49 12.19 -14.79
C GLU A 115 -4.28 11.43 -13.49
N VAL A 116 -3.08 11.56 -12.88
CA VAL A 116 -2.78 10.98 -11.56
C VAL A 116 -3.61 11.70 -10.49
N VAL A 117 -4.36 10.95 -9.69
CA VAL A 117 -5.20 11.47 -8.60
C VAL A 117 -4.75 11.01 -7.21
N ASP A 118 -3.94 9.97 -7.13
CA ASP A 118 -3.32 9.48 -5.89
C ASP A 118 -2.03 8.72 -6.23
N TYR A 119 -1.02 8.81 -5.36
CA TYR A 119 0.30 8.24 -5.63
C TYR A 119 1.14 7.99 -4.37
N LEU A 120 2.12 7.10 -4.53
CA LEU A 120 3.27 6.95 -3.64
C LEU A 120 4.55 7.01 -4.49
N HIS A 121 5.34 8.06 -4.32
CA HIS A 121 6.64 8.24 -4.98
C HIS A 121 7.73 8.36 -3.92
N PRO A 122 8.37 7.25 -3.50
CA PRO A 122 9.48 7.32 -2.58
C PRO A 122 10.73 7.91 -3.26
N ILE A 123 11.59 8.52 -2.44
CA ILE A 123 12.87 9.06 -2.89
C ILE A 123 13.96 7.98 -2.86
N GLU A 124 13.84 7.02 -1.95
CA GLU A 124 14.80 5.93 -1.75
C GLU A 124 14.11 4.69 -1.17
N LEU A 125 14.72 3.52 -1.42
CA LEU A 125 14.34 2.26 -0.79
C LEU A 125 15.61 1.49 -0.42
N ASN A 126 15.87 1.33 0.88
CA ASN A 126 17.00 0.57 1.40
C ASN A 126 16.50 -0.71 2.08
N VAL A 127 16.94 -1.87 1.59
CA VAL A 127 16.52 -3.19 2.11
C VAL A 127 17.75 -3.96 2.56
N ASN A 128 17.65 -4.65 3.71
CA ASN A 128 18.74 -5.44 4.30
C ASN A 128 20.03 -4.66 4.60
N VAL A 129 19.92 -3.34 4.84
CA VAL A 129 21.04 -2.50 5.25
C VAL A 129 21.14 -2.43 6.78
N PRO A 130 22.35 -2.26 7.35
CA PRO A 130 22.49 -1.95 8.77
C PRO A 130 21.75 -0.67 9.13
N ILE A 131 21.02 -0.69 10.24
CA ILE A 131 20.31 0.48 10.76
C ILE A 131 21.18 1.14 11.82
N ASP A 132 21.48 2.43 11.67
CA ASP A 132 22.01 3.22 12.79
C ASP A 132 20.84 3.55 13.74
N ARG A 133 20.88 2.97 14.94
CA ARG A 133 19.81 3.19 15.94
C ARG A 133 19.64 4.66 16.31
N LYS A 134 20.68 5.47 16.18
CA LYS A 134 20.60 6.92 16.44
C LYS A 134 19.66 7.64 15.48
N GLU A 135 19.47 7.12 14.26
CA GLU A 135 18.52 7.67 13.29
C GLU A 135 17.06 7.39 13.66
N LEU A 136 16.83 6.36 14.49
CA LEU A 136 15.50 6.01 15.00
C LEU A 136 15.17 6.68 16.34
N GLU A 137 16.17 7.28 17.00
CA GLU A 137 15.97 8.01 18.23
C GLU A 137 15.17 9.30 17.97
N SER A 138 14.10 9.48 18.73
CA SER A 138 13.24 10.66 18.58
C SER A 138 14.04 11.93 18.87
N ASN A 139 14.12 12.82 17.89
CA ASN A 139 14.72 14.14 18.02
C ASN A 139 13.66 15.23 18.29
N VAL A 140 12.49 14.84 18.78
CA VAL A 140 11.32 15.72 18.99
C VAL A 140 11.67 16.95 19.81
N GLU A 141 12.47 16.83 20.87
CA GLU A 141 12.91 17.99 21.66
C GLU A 141 13.72 18.99 20.84
N SER A 142 14.66 18.50 20.02
CA SER A 142 15.46 19.36 19.12
C SER A 142 14.61 20.01 18.02
N LEU A 143 13.59 19.31 17.54
CA LEU A 143 12.68 19.83 16.52
C LEU A 143 11.73 20.89 17.10
N LEU A 144 11.21 20.67 18.31
CA LEU A 144 10.38 21.65 19.02
C LEU A 144 11.17 22.90 19.39
N GLN A 145 12.47 22.78 19.66
CA GLN A 145 13.34 23.92 19.94
C GLN A 145 13.67 24.71 18.65
N LYS A 146 13.79 24.02 17.51
CA LYS A 146 14.05 24.63 16.18
C LYS A 146 12.80 25.24 15.54
N TYR A 147 11.64 24.64 15.78
CA TYR A 147 10.34 25.07 15.29
C TYR A 147 9.38 25.20 16.49
N PRO A 148 9.53 26.25 17.30
CA PRO A 148 8.64 26.46 18.44
C PRO A 148 7.21 26.58 17.93
N VAL A 149 6.33 25.74 18.47
CA VAL A 149 4.90 25.81 18.17
C VAL A 149 4.37 27.01 18.94
N GLU A 150 4.02 28.09 18.23
CA GLU A 150 3.28 29.20 18.83
C GLU A 150 1.88 28.66 19.20
N ASN A 151 1.56 28.67 20.48
CA ASN A 151 0.22 28.34 20.95
C ASN A 151 -0.67 29.57 20.70
N GLU A 152 -1.70 29.42 19.86
CA GLU A 152 -2.85 30.34 19.78
C GLU A 152 -3.78 30.17 21.01
#